data_AF-A0A3M1L1X1-F1
#
_entry.id   AF-A0A3M1L1X1-F1
#
_cell.length_a   1.000
_cell.length_b   1.000
_cell.length_c   1.000
_cell.angle_alpha   90.00
_cell.angle_beta   90.00
_cell.angle_gamma   90.00
#
_symmetry.space_group_name_H-M   'P 1'
#
loop_
_entity.id
_entity.type
_entity.pdbx_description
1 polymer ?
#
loop_
_entity_poly.entity_id
_entity_poly.type
_entity_poly.pdbx_seq_one_letter_code
_entity_poly.pdbx_strand_id
1 'polypeptide(L)'
;MRSFWSEPFLWIHLAGLAVFPLTLELTWLGLGIGEPSAFFWLELLVIAIGGILQPLLMQLYRPFYIFSVLLFSLKPEVLTTRQKQILQQLKSPRQKFFSLMAAILMAFVLWQLYSLAPMANTVTEFLPQSRILGIVIATFSFWLSNIFLQIPLSILGLLWLTDEKLEATELENQMNIQEQFTIPGWQVKQIIGLSNLSKLTNVTAEKTSSN
;
A
#
# COMPACT_ATOMS: atom_id res chain seq x y z
N MET A 1 16.12 -14.58 15.70
CA MET A 1 15.06 -14.02 14.83
C MET A 1 15.25 -12.51 14.82
N ARG A 2 15.04 -11.82 13.69
CA ARG A 2 15.23 -10.36 13.63
C ARG A 2 14.19 -9.64 14.49
N SER A 3 14.60 -8.75 15.40
CA SER A 3 13.66 -8.20 16.39
C SER A 3 12.68 -7.18 15.81
N PHE A 4 12.94 -6.58 14.63
CA PHE A 4 11.92 -5.72 14.00
C PHE A 4 10.84 -6.52 13.26
N TRP A 5 11.07 -7.80 12.95
CA TRP A 5 10.07 -8.63 12.28
C TRP A 5 8.89 -8.95 13.20
N SER A 6 8.97 -8.72 14.50
CA SER A 6 7.82 -8.86 15.40
C SER A 6 6.87 -7.65 15.38
N GLU A 7 7.18 -6.59 14.62
CA GLU A 7 6.30 -5.42 14.52
C GLU A 7 4.99 -5.78 13.80
N PRO A 8 3.83 -5.77 14.50
CA PRO A 8 2.58 -6.31 13.96
C PRO A 8 2.07 -5.49 12.77
N PHE A 9 2.36 -4.19 12.73
CA PHE A 9 1.98 -3.31 11.63
C PHE A 9 2.58 -3.74 10.29
N LEU A 10 3.78 -4.32 10.28
CA LEU A 10 4.40 -4.82 9.04
C LEU A 10 3.56 -5.95 8.43
N TRP A 11 3.17 -6.92 9.26
CA TRP A 11 2.40 -8.08 8.83
C TRP A 11 0.96 -7.74 8.46
N ILE A 12 0.32 -6.80 9.18
CA ILE A 12 -1.05 -6.36 8.87
C ILE A 12 -1.11 -5.77 7.47
N HIS A 13 -0.19 -4.88 7.13
CA HIS A 13 -0.14 -4.30 5.80
C HIS A 13 0.29 -5.34 4.76
N LEU A 14 1.25 -6.20 5.07
CA LEU A 14 1.64 -7.28 4.15
C LEU A 14 0.47 -8.22 3.83
N ALA A 15 -0.37 -8.54 4.81
CA ALA A 15 -1.60 -9.32 4.62
C ALA A 15 -2.61 -8.61 3.70
N GLY A 16 -2.57 -7.28 3.62
CA GLY A 16 -3.33 -6.47 2.67
C GLY A 16 -3.07 -6.85 1.20
N LEU A 17 -1.95 -7.52 0.89
CA LEU A 17 -1.68 -8.04 -0.45
C LEU A 17 -2.73 -9.07 -0.90
N ALA A 18 -3.46 -9.72 0.01
CA ALA A 18 -4.57 -10.61 -0.35
C ALA A 18 -5.74 -9.87 -1.00
N VAL A 19 -5.88 -8.56 -0.77
CA VAL A 19 -6.93 -7.70 -1.37
C VAL A 19 -6.57 -7.31 -2.82
N PHE A 20 -5.28 -7.35 -3.18
CA PHE A 20 -4.79 -7.01 -4.51
C PHE A 20 -5.48 -7.77 -5.66
N PRO A 21 -5.53 -9.12 -5.68
CA PRO A 21 -6.18 -9.85 -6.76
C PRO A 21 -7.69 -9.59 -6.82
N LEU A 22 -8.37 -9.47 -5.67
CA LEU A 22 -9.81 -9.19 -5.61
C LEU A 22 -10.14 -7.83 -6.23
N THR A 23 -9.32 -6.82 -5.96
CA THR A 23 -9.52 -5.48 -6.52
C THR A 23 -9.14 -5.39 -7.99
N LEU A 24 -8.16 -6.17 -8.48
CA LEU A 24 -7.91 -6.32 -9.91
C LEU A 24 -9.09 -6.98 -10.64
N GLU A 25 -9.70 -8.00 -10.04
CA GLU A 25 -10.89 -8.64 -10.60
C GLU A 25 -12.04 -7.64 -10.73
N LEU A 26 -12.28 -6.80 -9.70
CA LEU A 26 -13.25 -5.71 -9.78
C LEU A 26 -12.90 -4.68 -10.86
N THR A 27 -11.61 -4.40 -11.09
CA THR A 27 -11.19 -3.54 -12.21
C THR A 27 -11.58 -4.16 -13.55
N TRP A 28 -11.30 -5.44 -13.73
CA TRP A 28 -11.62 -6.18 -14.95
C TRP A 28 -13.12 -6.22 -15.21
N LEU A 29 -13.92 -6.49 -14.18
CA LEU A 29 -15.38 -6.41 -14.26
C LEU A 29 -15.86 -5.00 -14.61
N GLY A 30 -15.30 -3.95 -13.98
CA GLY A 30 -15.62 -2.57 -14.35
C GLY A 30 -15.33 -2.25 -15.82
N LEU A 31 -14.21 -2.75 -16.35
CA LEU A 31 -13.85 -2.59 -17.76
C LEU A 31 -14.78 -3.35 -18.73
N GLY A 32 -15.44 -4.42 -18.27
CA GLY A 32 -16.44 -5.17 -19.04
C GLY A 32 -17.85 -4.57 -19.01
N ILE A 33 -18.08 -3.44 -18.35
CA ILE A 33 -19.39 -2.77 -18.34
C ILE A 33 -19.49 -1.80 -19.53
N GLY A 34 -20.48 -2.05 -20.39
CA GLY A 34 -20.76 -1.25 -21.57
C GLY A 34 -19.70 -1.36 -22.67
N GLU A 35 -20.07 -0.92 -23.87
CA GLU A 35 -19.18 -0.99 -25.04
C GLU A 35 -17.98 -0.04 -24.90
N PRO A 36 -16.77 -0.48 -25.28
CA PRO A 36 -15.59 0.39 -25.36
C PRO A 36 -15.85 1.59 -26.27
N SER A 37 -15.41 2.78 -25.87
CA SER A 37 -15.45 3.93 -26.76
C SER A 37 -14.43 3.81 -27.90
N ALA A 38 -14.71 4.48 -29.03
CA ALA A 38 -13.75 4.61 -30.13
C ALA A 38 -12.41 5.24 -29.69
N PHE A 39 -12.42 5.99 -28.59
CA PHE A 39 -11.24 6.59 -27.97
C PHE A 39 -10.79 5.80 -26.73
N PHE A 40 -10.65 4.49 -26.85
CA PHE A 40 -10.23 3.59 -25.77
C PHE A 40 -8.99 4.06 -24.99
N TRP A 41 -8.05 4.71 -25.67
CA TRP A 41 -6.84 5.27 -25.07
C TRP A 41 -7.12 6.37 -24.04
N LEU A 42 -8.22 7.14 -24.19
CA LEU A 42 -8.65 8.12 -23.20
C LEU A 42 -9.14 7.44 -21.92
N GLU A 43 -9.87 6.32 -22.05
CA GLU A 43 -10.34 5.55 -20.90
C GLU A 43 -9.16 4.98 -20.11
N LEU A 44 -8.19 4.39 -20.81
CA LEU A 44 -6.93 3.92 -20.22
C LEU A 44 -6.18 5.05 -19.53
N LEU A 45 -6.12 6.23 -20.15
CA LEU A 45 -5.46 7.40 -19.57
C LEU A 45 -6.18 7.87 -18.29
N VAL A 46 -7.52 7.93 -18.30
CA VAL A 46 -8.30 8.28 -17.10
C VAL A 46 -8.04 7.29 -15.97
N ILE A 47 -8.09 5.99 -16.26
CA ILE A 47 -7.84 4.94 -15.26
C ILE A 47 -6.38 4.97 -14.79
N ALA A 48 -5.41 5.22 -15.67
CA ALA A 48 -4.00 5.32 -15.30
C ALA A 48 -3.72 6.56 -14.43
N ILE A 49 -4.32 7.72 -14.75
CA ILE A 49 -4.17 8.92 -13.92
C ILE A 49 -4.84 8.71 -12.55
N GLY A 50 -6.07 8.18 -12.52
CA GLY A 50 -6.77 7.92 -11.26
C GLY A 50 -6.11 6.83 -10.42
N GLY A 51 -5.67 5.74 -11.05
CA GLY A 51 -5.24 4.52 -10.39
C GLY A 51 -3.74 4.28 -10.27
N ILE A 52 -2.89 4.96 -11.06
CA ILE A 52 -1.42 4.79 -11.00
C ILE A 52 -0.73 6.06 -10.53
N LEU A 53 -1.09 7.21 -11.11
CA LEU A 53 -0.40 8.45 -10.80
C LEU A 53 -0.55 8.81 -9.31
N GLN A 54 -1.77 8.73 -8.76
CA GLN A 54 -1.98 9.10 -7.35
C GLN A 54 -1.19 8.21 -6.37
N PRO A 55 -1.23 6.86 -6.46
CA PRO A 55 -0.42 6.00 -5.58
C PRO A 55 1.08 6.19 -5.79
N LEU A 56 1.53 6.38 -7.04
CA LEU A 56 2.95 6.63 -7.32
C LEU A 56 3.44 7.93 -6.70
N LEU A 57 2.70 9.03 -6.86
CA LEU A 57 3.04 10.32 -6.24
C LEU A 57 3.08 10.19 -4.72
N MET A 58 2.11 9.49 -4.13
CA MET A 58 2.10 9.19 -2.70
C MET A 58 3.41 8.50 -2.30
N GLN A 59 3.83 7.42 -2.95
CA GLN A 59 5.06 6.71 -2.56
C GLN A 59 6.36 7.47 -2.85
N LEU A 60 6.41 8.32 -3.88
CA LEU A 60 7.62 9.06 -4.24
C LEU A 60 7.90 10.27 -3.34
N TYR A 61 6.84 10.98 -2.94
CA TYR A 61 6.95 12.24 -2.20
C TYR A 61 6.65 12.09 -0.71
N ARG A 62 5.59 11.36 -0.35
CA ARG A 62 5.11 11.21 1.03
C ARG A 62 4.64 9.78 1.26
N PRO A 63 5.57 8.81 1.43
CA PRO A 63 5.22 7.41 1.51
C PRO A 63 4.20 7.15 2.61
N PHE A 64 3.46 6.06 2.45
CA PHE A 64 2.36 5.73 3.35
C PHE A 64 2.86 5.47 4.77
N TYR A 65 2.14 6.03 5.75
CA TYR A 65 2.45 5.85 7.16
C TYR A 65 1.96 4.49 7.68
N ILE A 66 2.88 3.52 7.75
CA ILE A 66 2.57 2.11 8.08
C ILE A 66 2.14 1.87 9.53
N PHE A 67 2.25 2.84 10.44
CA PHE A 67 1.71 2.69 11.80
C PHE A 67 0.24 3.14 11.87
N SER A 68 -0.53 2.71 10.88
CA SER A 68 -1.96 2.94 10.77
C SER A 68 -2.69 1.64 10.43
N VAL A 69 -3.95 1.53 10.83
CA VAL A 69 -4.80 0.40 10.46
C VAL A 69 -6.18 0.97 10.16
N LEU A 70 -6.65 0.73 8.93
CA LEU A 70 -7.92 1.25 8.43
C LEU A 70 -8.01 2.79 8.60
N LEU A 71 -8.81 3.25 9.56
CA LEU A 71 -9.09 4.67 9.83
C LEU A 71 -8.36 5.22 11.05
N PHE A 72 -7.45 4.47 11.67
CA PHE A 72 -6.73 4.88 12.86
C PHE A 72 -5.22 4.86 12.64
N SER A 73 -4.52 5.93 13.03
CA SER A 73 -3.07 6.02 12.96
C SER A 73 -2.48 6.28 14.35
N LEU A 74 -1.32 5.68 14.63
CA LEU A 74 -0.57 6.05 15.82
C LEU A 74 0.01 7.44 15.65
N LYS A 75 -0.10 8.26 16.69
CA LYS A 75 0.53 9.57 16.75
C LYS A 75 2.06 9.47 16.55
N PRO A 76 2.66 10.32 15.69
CA PRO A 76 4.12 10.32 15.51
C PRO A 76 4.92 10.49 16.81
N GLU A 77 4.35 11.21 17.78
CA GLU A 77 4.98 11.49 19.08
C GLU A 77 5.13 10.26 19.96
N VAL A 78 4.32 9.21 19.75
CA VAL A 78 4.36 7.99 20.57
C VAL A 78 5.21 6.89 19.95
N LEU A 79 5.77 7.11 18.76
CA LEU A 79 6.61 6.14 18.08
C LEU A 79 7.95 5.95 18.79
N THR A 80 8.37 4.69 18.91
CA THR A 80 9.71 4.34 19.41
C THR A 80 10.79 4.76 18.41
N THR A 81 12.04 4.87 18.87
CA THR A 81 13.20 5.13 18.01
C THR A 81 13.27 4.15 16.84
N ARG A 82 13.04 2.87 17.11
CA ARG A 82 13.04 1.80 16.10
C ARG A 82 11.95 2.00 15.05
N GLN A 83 10.75 2.37 15.47
CA GLN A 83 9.63 2.66 14.56
C GLN A 83 9.94 3.87 13.66
N LYS A 84 10.61 4.90 14.20
CA LYS A 84 11.08 6.05 13.40
C LYS A 84 12.16 5.64 12.39
N GLN A 85 13.08 4.73 12.75
CA GLN A 85 14.08 4.20 11.83
C GLN A 85 13.42 3.42 10.68
N ILE A 86 12.37 2.63 10.98
CA ILE A 86 11.56 1.94 9.97
C ILE A 86 10.96 2.94 8.97
N LEU A 87 10.35 4.03 9.45
CA LEU A 87 9.80 5.07 8.59
C LEU A 87 10.88 5.74 7.74
N GLN A 88 12.05 6.03 8.31
CA GLN A 88 13.15 6.60 7.55
C GLN A 88 13.60 5.68 6.40
N GLN A 89 13.63 4.37 6.63
CA GLN A 89 13.95 3.40 5.58
C GLN A 89 12.88 3.34 4.47
N LEU A 90 11.62 3.62 4.78
CA LEU A 90 10.58 3.75 3.75
C LEU A 90 10.79 4.94 2.81
N LYS A 91 11.51 5.99 3.25
CA LYS A 91 11.89 7.13 2.39
C LYS A 91 13.11 6.87 1.51
N SER A 92 13.77 5.72 1.65
CA SER A 92 15.01 5.41 0.94
C SER A 92 14.81 5.40 -0.59
N PRO A 93 15.85 5.75 -1.39
CA PRO A 93 15.77 5.72 -2.85
C PRO A 93 15.45 4.33 -3.39
N ARG A 94 15.82 3.27 -2.67
CA ARG A 94 15.46 1.88 -2.99
C ARG A 94 13.93 1.68 -3.02
N GLN A 95 13.21 2.27 -2.06
CA GLN A 95 11.75 2.15 -2.00
C GLN A 95 11.08 2.96 -3.10
N LYS A 96 11.64 4.13 -3.44
CA LYS A 96 11.19 4.91 -4.61
C LYS A 96 11.35 4.13 -5.91
N PHE A 97 12.48 3.42 -6.06
CA PHE A 97 12.71 2.54 -7.21
C PHE A 97 11.67 1.41 -7.27
N PHE A 98 11.38 0.73 -6.16
CA PHE A 98 10.34 -0.30 -6.13
C PHE A 98 8.95 0.25 -6.47
N SER A 99 8.64 1.46 -6.01
CA SER A 99 7.36 2.13 -6.32
C SER A 99 7.24 2.45 -7.81
N LEU A 100 8.33 2.90 -8.45
CA LEU A 100 8.38 3.12 -9.89
C LEU A 100 8.20 1.81 -10.68
N MET A 101 8.89 0.74 -10.28
CA MET A 101 8.75 -0.58 -10.90
C MET A 101 7.32 -1.11 -10.76
N ALA A 102 6.70 -0.93 -9.58
CA ALA A 102 5.31 -1.31 -9.36
C ALA A 102 4.35 -0.51 -10.26
N ALA A 103 4.59 0.80 -10.45
CA ALA A 103 3.76 1.62 -11.35
C ALA A 103 3.87 1.16 -12.82
N ILE A 104 5.07 0.80 -13.30
CA ILE A 104 5.27 0.25 -14.64
C ILE A 104 4.56 -1.10 -14.79
N LEU A 105 4.72 -1.98 -13.80
CA LEU A 105 4.03 -3.27 -13.76
C LEU A 105 2.50 -3.07 -13.80
N MET A 106 1.98 -2.13 -13.01
CA MET A 106 0.54 -1.85 -12.98
C MET A 106 0.05 -1.26 -14.30
N ALA A 107 0.82 -0.41 -14.98
CA ALA A 107 0.46 0.06 -16.32
C ALA A 107 0.35 -1.10 -17.32
N PHE A 108 1.28 -2.07 -17.25
CA PHE A 108 1.21 -3.28 -18.05
C PHE A 108 -0.02 -4.15 -17.67
N VAL A 109 -0.30 -4.33 -16.38
CA VAL A 109 -1.48 -5.08 -15.91
C VAL A 109 -2.77 -4.41 -16.39
N LEU A 110 -2.88 -3.08 -16.33
CA LEU A 110 -4.05 -2.35 -16.83
C LEU A 110 -4.29 -2.62 -18.32
N TRP A 111 -3.21 -2.58 -19.12
CA TRP A 111 -3.29 -2.91 -20.54
C TRP A 111 -3.81 -4.32 -20.78
N GLN A 112 -3.33 -5.30 -20.02
CA GLN A 112 -3.79 -6.68 -20.10
C GLN A 112 -5.26 -6.81 -19.67
N LEU A 113 -5.66 -6.19 -18.56
CA LEU A 113 -7.05 -6.21 -18.10
C LEU A 113 -8.00 -5.59 -19.12
N TYR A 114 -7.59 -4.49 -19.77
CA TYR A 114 -8.38 -3.86 -20.82
C TYR A 114 -8.51 -4.78 -22.05
N SER A 115 -7.42 -5.41 -22.46
CA SER A 115 -7.43 -6.36 -23.59
C SER A 115 -8.31 -7.58 -23.33
N LEU A 116 -8.40 -8.00 -22.07
CA LEU A 116 -9.23 -9.12 -21.61
C LEU A 116 -10.65 -8.69 -21.21
N ALA A 117 -10.96 -7.40 -21.19
CA ALA A 117 -12.26 -6.89 -20.74
C ALA A 117 -13.48 -7.53 -21.44
N PRO A 118 -13.46 -7.84 -22.76
CA PRO A 118 -14.61 -8.47 -23.42
C PRO A 118 -15.02 -9.82 -22.80
N MET A 119 -14.09 -10.52 -22.16
CA MET A 119 -14.39 -11.79 -21.49
C MET A 119 -15.23 -11.58 -20.21
N ALA A 120 -15.18 -10.39 -19.60
CA ALA A 120 -15.98 -10.03 -18.43
C ALA A 120 -17.43 -9.68 -18.80
N ASN A 121 -17.73 -9.41 -20.08
CA ASN A 121 -19.07 -8.98 -20.51
C ASN A 121 -20.15 -9.95 -20.04
N THR A 122 -19.91 -11.26 -20.17
CA THR A 122 -20.83 -12.33 -19.73
C THR A 122 -21.18 -12.28 -18.24
N VAL A 123 -20.30 -11.73 -17.42
CA VAL A 123 -20.49 -11.57 -15.97
C VAL A 123 -21.16 -10.24 -15.66
N THR A 124 -21.00 -9.22 -16.50
CA THR A 124 -21.47 -7.85 -16.23
C THR A 124 -22.80 -7.52 -16.93
N GLU A 125 -23.37 -8.43 -17.72
CA GLU A 125 -24.61 -8.19 -18.49
C GLU A 125 -25.79 -7.72 -17.63
N PHE A 126 -25.86 -8.19 -16.38
CA PHE A 126 -26.93 -7.83 -15.44
C PHE A 126 -26.80 -6.41 -14.86
N LEU A 127 -25.67 -5.74 -15.06
CA LEU A 127 -25.43 -4.37 -14.60
C LEU A 127 -25.93 -3.35 -15.65
N PRO A 128 -26.18 -2.08 -15.25
CA PRO A 128 -26.44 -1.01 -16.21
C PRO A 128 -25.26 -0.88 -17.18
N GLN A 129 -25.51 -1.07 -18.49
CA GLN A 129 -24.50 -1.05 -19.55
C GLN A 129 -24.03 0.37 -19.90
N SER A 130 -23.61 1.12 -18.87
CA SER A 130 -23.08 2.47 -18.98
C SER A 130 -21.57 2.44 -18.92
N ARG A 131 -20.90 2.85 -20.01
CA ARG A 131 -19.43 2.88 -20.07
C ARG A 131 -18.82 3.77 -18.99
N ILE A 132 -19.48 4.89 -18.66
CA ILE A 132 -19.04 5.80 -17.60
C ILE A 132 -19.02 5.10 -16.25
N LEU A 133 -20.08 4.32 -15.93
CA LEU A 133 -20.15 3.54 -14.70
C LEU A 133 -18.99 2.54 -14.62
N GLY A 134 -18.74 1.83 -15.73
CA GLY A 134 -17.61 0.89 -15.85
C GLY A 134 -16.27 1.54 -15.58
N ILE A 135 -15.99 2.70 -16.19
CA ILE A 135 -14.76 3.47 -15.98
C ILE A 135 -14.62 3.91 -14.52
N VAL A 136 -15.69 4.36 -13.86
CA VAL A 136 -15.66 4.78 -12.46
C VAL A 136 -15.29 3.59 -11.55
N ILE A 137 -15.96 2.45 -11.73
CA ILE A 137 -15.69 1.22 -10.98
C ILE A 137 -14.25 0.76 -11.24
N ALA A 138 -13.84 0.70 -12.51
CA ALA A 138 -12.50 0.28 -12.90
C ALA A 138 -11.43 1.18 -12.28
N THR A 139 -11.60 2.51 -12.36
CA THR A 139 -10.65 3.48 -11.81
C THR A 139 -10.51 3.34 -10.31
N PHE A 140 -11.61 3.27 -9.57
CA PHE A 140 -11.58 3.17 -8.11
C PHE A 140 -10.97 1.83 -7.64
N SER A 141 -11.42 0.71 -8.22
CA SER A 141 -10.88 -0.61 -7.90
C SER A 141 -9.41 -0.74 -8.28
N PHE A 142 -8.99 -0.12 -9.39
CA PHE A 142 -7.60 -0.18 -9.86
C PHE A 142 -6.68 0.67 -8.99
N TRP A 143 -7.16 1.85 -8.58
CA TRP A 143 -6.50 2.67 -7.57
C TRP A 143 -6.28 1.90 -6.27
N LEU A 144 -7.33 1.23 -5.78
CA LEU A 144 -7.27 0.45 -4.56
C LEU A 144 -6.29 -0.73 -4.69
N SER A 145 -6.34 -1.44 -5.82
CA SER A 145 -5.40 -2.50 -6.16
C SER A 145 -3.95 -2.01 -6.10
N ASN A 146 -3.68 -0.85 -6.70
CA ASN A 146 -2.33 -0.29 -6.72
C ASN A 146 -1.82 0.09 -5.32
N ILE A 147 -2.70 0.62 -4.45
CA ILE A 147 -2.36 0.86 -3.04
C ILE A 147 -2.04 -0.46 -2.33
N PHE A 148 -2.87 -1.49 -2.50
CA PHE A 148 -2.67 -2.82 -1.90
C PHE A 148 -1.54 -3.63 -2.52
N LEU A 149 -0.92 -3.16 -3.61
CA LEU A 149 0.34 -3.69 -4.12
C LEU A 149 1.54 -2.92 -3.57
N GLN A 150 1.52 -1.59 -3.71
CA GLN A 150 2.68 -0.74 -3.40
C GLN A 150 3.01 -0.71 -1.91
N ILE A 151 1.99 -0.63 -1.03
CA ILE A 151 2.24 -0.60 0.42
C ILE A 151 2.89 -1.92 0.90
N PRO A 152 2.34 -3.12 0.60
CA PRO A 152 2.99 -4.37 0.97
C PRO A 152 4.37 -4.55 0.36
N LEU A 153 4.56 -4.13 -0.90
CA LEU A 153 5.86 -4.19 -1.57
C LEU A 153 6.93 -3.37 -0.84
N SER A 154 6.56 -2.18 -0.34
CA SER A 154 7.47 -1.36 0.46
C SER A 154 7.92 -2.07 1.75
N ILE A 155 7.01 -2.84 2.36
CA ILE A 155 7.27 -3.62 3.56
C ILE A 155 8.13 -4.84 3.25
N LEU A 156 7.89 -5.54 2.15
CA LEU A 156 8.78 -6.61 1.68
C LEU A 156 10.21 -6.07 1.47
N GLY A 157 10.34 -4.88 0.88
CA GLY A 157 11.60 -4.15 0.76
C GLY A 157 12.30 -3.93 2.11
N LEU A 158 11.54 -3.60 3.15
CA LEU A 158 12.03 -3.41 4.51
C LEU A 158 12.42 -4.74 5.19
N LEU A 159 11.64 -5.80 5.01
CA LEU A 159 11.92 -7.11 5.61
C LEU A 159 13.27 -7.68 5.11
N TRP A 160 13.71 -7.30 3.91
CA TRP A 160 15.05 -7.64 3.43
C TRP A 160 16.20 -7.01 4.24
N LEU A 161 15.98 -5.96 5.04
CA LEU A 161 17.01 -5.34 5.88
C LEU A 161 17.33 -6.17 7.14
N THR A 162 18.57 -6.09 7.61
CA THR A 162 19.02 -6.63 8.90
C THR A 162 18.76 -5.62 10.03
N ASP A 163 18.65 -6.10 11.27
CA ASP A 163 18.50 -5.21 12.45
C ASP A 163 19.67 -4.22 12.53
N GLU A 164 20.90 -4.65 12.27
CA GLU A 164 22.10 -3.80 12.24
C GLU A 164 21.98 -2.62 11.26
N LYS A 165 21.47 -2.88 10.05
CA LYS A 165 21.26 -1.81 9.04
C LYS A 165 20.15 -0.86 9.44
N LEU A 166 19.15 -1.35 10.17
CA LEU A 166 18.07 -0.51 10.68
C LEU A 166 18.58 0.37 11.83
N GLU A 167 19.37 -0.19 12.75
CA GLU A 167 19.96 0.54 13.88
C GLU A 167 21.00 1.57 13.44
N ALA A 168 21.76 1.26 12.39
CA ALA A 168 22.67 2.21 11.73
C ALA A 168 21.94 3.31 10.93
N THR A 169 20.61 3.28 10.86
CA THR A 169 19.84 4.35 10.22
C THR A 169 19.82 5.57 11.12
N GLU A 170 20.56 6.59 10.72
CA GLU A 170 20.52 7.90 11.37
C GLU A 170 19.11 8.49 11.28
N LEU A 171 18.58 8.88 12.42
CA LEU A 171 17.32 9.62 12.48
C LEU A 171 17.61 11.06 12.06
N GLU A 172 16.86 11.52 11.07
CA GLU A 172 16.90 12.92 10.65
C GLU A 172 16.55 13.81 11.86
N ASN A 173 17.46 14.71 12.26
CA ASN A 173 17.32 15.56 13.46
C ASN A 173 16.02 16.36 13.50
N GLN A 174 15.41 16.60 12.33
CA GLN A 174 14.14 17.31 12.15
C GLN A 174 13.14 16.46 11.35
N MET A 175 13.05 15.14 11.60
CA MET A 175 12.04 14.30 10.98
C MET A 175 10.63 14.77 11.39
N ASN A 176 10.02 15.65 10.59
CA ASN A 176 8.62 16.01 10.73
C ASN A 176 7.76 14.96 10.01
N ILE A 177 7.41 13.91 10.74
CA ILE A 177 6.65 12.76 10.21
C ILE A 177 5.32 13.22 9.60
N GLN A 178 4.68 14.26 10.13
CA GLN A 178 3.40 14.76 9.62
C GLN A 178 3.52 15.38 8.23
N GLU A 179 4.66 16.00 7.91
CA GLU A 179 4.90 16.61 6.60
C GLU A 179 5.51 15.64 5.59
N GLN A 180 6.19 14.61 6.08
CA GLN A 180 6.99 13.69 5.26
C GLN A 180 6.26 12.38 4.90
N PHE A 181 5.15 12.06 5.57
CA PHE A 181 4.39 10.83 5.34
C PHE A 181 2.90 11.11 5.11
N THR A 182 2.26 10.23 4.34
CA THR A 182 0.81 10.25 4.21
C THR A 182 0.21 9.51 5.39
N ILE A 183 -0.33 10.26 6.36
CA ILE A 183 -0.96 9.73 7.57
C ILE A 183 -2.47 9.60 7.33
N PRO A 184 -3.01 8.38 7.17
CA PRO A 184 -4.45 8.19 7.02
C PRO A 184 -5.18 8.27 8.37
N GLY A 185 -6.45 8.68 8.30
CA GLY A 185 -7.40 8.53 9.39
C GLY A 185 -7.14 9.40 10.63
N TRP A 186 -7.73 8.99 11.75
CA TRP A 186 -7.63 9.69 13.03
C TRP A 186 -6.43 9.24 13.85
N GLN A 187 -5.67 10.22 14.35
CA GLN A 187 -4.45 9.98 15.12
C GLN A 187 -4.75 9.70 16.60
N VAL A 188 -4.40 8.51 17.06
CA VAL A 188 -4.62 8.02 18.42
C VAL A 188 -3.29 7.72 19.12
N LYS A 189 -3.28 7.77 20.46
CA LYS A 189 -2.09 7.41 21.26
C LYS A 189 -1.87 5.89 21.30
N GLN A 190 -2.92 5.11 21.10
CA GLN A 190 -2.88 3.65 21.11
C GLN A 190 -4.02 3.08 20.29
N ILE A 191 -3.77 1.97 19.59
CA ILE A 191 -4.79 1.16 18.94
C ILE A 191 -5.02 -0.05 19.85
N ILE A 192 -6.20 -0.11 20.48
CA ILE A 192 -6.57 -1.12 21.47
C ILE A 192 -6.48 -2.51 20.82
N GLY A 193 -5.78 -3.45 21.46
CA GLY A 193 -5.51 -4.80 20.93
C GLY A 193 -4.09 -4.99 20.38
N LEU A 194 -3.57 -4.02 19.63
CA LEU A 194 -2.18 -4.07 19.11
C LEU A 194 -1.13 -3.75 20.18
N SER A 195 -1.48 -2.90 21.14
CA SER A 195 -0.62 -2.54 22.29
C SER A 195 -0.36 -3.71 23.24
N ASN A 196 -1.30 -4.66 23.33
CA ASN A 196 -1.13 -5.85 24.16
C ASN A 196 -0.28 -6.91 23.44
N LEU A 197 -0.42 -7.04 22.12
CA LEU A 197 0.42 -7.93 21.31
C LEU A 197 1.90 -7.50 21.31
N SER A 198 2.18 -6.20 21.20
CA SER A 198 3.56 -5.70 21.26
C SER A 198 4.20 -5.87 22.65
N LYS A 199 3.43 -5.70 23.73
CA LYS A 199 3.88 -6.00 25.10
C LYS A 199 4.21 -7.48 25.27
N LEU A 200 3.37 -8.37 24.77
CA LEU A 200 3.58 -9.82 24.86
C LEU A 200 4.83 -10.26 24.07
N THR A 201 5.06 -9.72 22.88
CA THR A 201 6.27 -10.03 22.09
C THR A 201 7.55 -9.53 22.74
N ASN A 202 7.53 -8.35 23.37
CA ASN A 202 8.70 -7.79 24.05
C ASN A 202 9.08 -8.57 25.30
N VAL A 203 8.10 -9.03 26.10
CA VAL A 203 8.34 -9.87 27.28
C VAL A 203 8.96 -11.22 26.90
N THR A 204 8.55 -11.81 25.77
CA THR A 204 9.16 -13.06 25.29
C THR A 204 10.59 -12.89 24.78
N ALA A 205 10.91 -11.77 24.12
CA ALA A 205 12.23 -11.50 23.58
C ALA A 205 13.29 -11.29 24.68
N GLU A 206 12.93 -10.59 25.76
CA GLU A 206 13.80 -10.31 26.91
C GLU A 206 14.13 -11.58 27.72
N LYS A 207 13.20 -12.55 27.74
CA LYS A 207 13.39 -13.84 28.40
C LYS A 207 14.29 -14.80 27.62
N THR A 208 14.48 -14.56 26.31
CA THR A 208 15.36 -15.36 25.45
C THR A 208 16.78 -14.82 25.31
N SER A 209 17.04 -13.56 25.69
CA SER A 209 18.41 -12.99 25.69
C SER A 209 19.13 -13.10 27.04
N SER A 210 18.49 -13.71 28.04
CA SER A 210 19.00 -13.90 29.41
C SER A 210 19.38 -15.36 29.71
N ASN A 211 19.39 -16.23 28.70
CA ASN A 211 19.91 -17.60 28.73
C ASN A 211 20.98 -17.76 27.66
#